data_AF-A0A660SBW9-F1
#
_entry.id   AF-A0A660SBW9-F1
#
_cell.length_a   1.000
_cell.length_b   1.000
_cell.length_c   1.000
_cell.angle_alpha   90.00
_cell.angle_beta   90.00
_cell.angle_gamma   90.00
#
_symmetry.space_group_name_H-M   'P 1'
#
loop_
_entity.id
_entity.type
_entity.pdbx_description
1 polymer ?
#
loop_
_entity_poly.entity_id
_entity_poly.type
_entity_poly.pdbx_seq_one_letter_code
_entity_poly.pdbx_strand_id
1 'polypeptide(L)'
;MEIRNYLEVEVLHLTAELIEKDKDMCNCEKCKSDVAAYALNHLRPKYVVSDEGHIFTEVEMASDQERAQIIAIVLEGIKLIKMNPRH
;
A
#
# COMPACT_ATOMS: atom_id res chain seq x y z
N MET A 1 -11.49 -19.62 1.45
CA MET A 1 -12.08 -18.50 2.19
C MET A 1 -11.15 -18.06 3.31
N GLU A 2 -10.38 -17.02 3.04
CA GLU A 2 -9.49 -16.36 4.00
C GLU A 2 -10.01 -14.96 4.31
N ILE A 3 -9.70 -14.44 5.50
CA ILE A 3 -9.98 -13.05 5.86
C ILE A 3 -8.77 -12.22 5.46
N ARG A 4 -8.95 -11.23 4.58
CA ARG A 4 -7.88 -10.32 4.14
C ARG A 4 -8.38 -8.88 4.09
N ASN A 5 -7.50 -7.91 4.32
CA ASN A 5 -7.83 -6.50 4.09
C ASN A 5 -7.73 -6.23 2.58
N TYR A 6 -8.84 -5.87 1.93
CA TYR A 6 -8.82 -5.71 0.47
C TYR A 6 -7.89 -4.58 0.01
N LEU A 7 -7.56 -3.63 0.90
CA LEU A 7 -6.62 -2.55 0.62
C LEU A 7 -5.17 -3.03 0.45
N GLU A 8 -4.83 -4.24 0.90
CA GLU A 8 -3.45 -4.77 0.82
C GLU A 8 -2.92 -4.78 -0.61
N VAL A 9 -3.73 -5.21 -1.57
CA VAL A 9 -3.32 -5.31 -2.98
C VAL A 9 -2.99 -3.92 -3.55
N GLU A 10 -3.89 -2.96 -3.38
CA GLU A 10 -3.72 -1.60 -3.91
C GLU A 10 -2.56 -0.87 -3.22
N VAL A 11 -2.43 -1.03 -1.89
CA VAL A 11 -1.32 -0.42 -1.14
C VAL A 11 0.02 -0.98 -1.60
N LEU A 12 0.14 -2.31 -1.76
CA LEU A 12 1.37 -2.95 -2.24
C LEU A 12 1.71 -2.50 -3.67
N HIS A 13 0.70 -2.44 -4.55
CA HIS A 13 0.86 -1.98 -5.92
C HIS A 13 1.35 -0.53 -5.99
N LEU A 14 0.66 0.39 -5.34
CA LEU A 14 1.02 1.81 -5.31
C LEU A 14 2.36 2.05 -4.61
N THR A 15 2.68 1.28 -3.58
CA THR A 15 4.00 1.36 -2.91
C THR A 15 5.12 1.02 -3.87
N ALA A 16 5.00 -0.08 -4.62
CA ALA A 16 6.00 -0.45 -5.61
C ALA A 16 6.12 0.61 -6.71
N GLU A 17 4.98 1.05 -7.27
CA GLU A 17 4.94 2.04 -8.35
C GLU A 17 5.57 3.38 -7.94
N LEU A 18 5.27 3.88 -6.74
CA LEU A 18 5.76 5.16 -6.26
C LEU A 18 7.24 5.10 -5.84
N ILE A 19 7.70 3.99 -5.26
CA ILE A 19 9.12 3.79 -4.94
C ILE A 19 9.96 3.70 -6.22
N GLU A 20 9.50 3.00 -7.26
CA GLU A 20 10.19 2.93 -8.55
C GLU A 20 10.37 4.31 -9.21
N LYS A 21 9.46 5.24 -8.94
CA LYS A 21 9.51 6.62 -9.44
C LYS A 21 10.41 7.54 -8.59
N ASP A 22 10.70 7.21 -7.34
CA ASP A 22 11.57 7.99 -6.46
C ASP A 22 13.00 7.41 -6.44
N LYS A 23 13.89 7.99 -7.26
CA LYS A 23 15.29 7.56 -7.41
C LYS A 23 16.11 7.65 -6.12
N ASP A 24 15.69 8.46 -5.17
CA ASP A 24 16.41 8.68 -3.92
C ASP A 24 15.89 7.73 -2.80
N MET A 25 14.84 6.95 -3.06
CA MET A 25 14.29 5.97 -2.13
C MET A 25 14.91 4.58 -2.33
N CYS A 26 15.20 3.89 -1.22
CA CYS A 26 15.68 2.51 -1.29
C CYS A 26 14.58 1.58 -1.82
N ASN A 27 14.91 0.79 -2.85
CA ASN A 27 13.98 -0.11 -3.51
C ASN A 27 14.05 -1.58 -3.01
N CYS A 28 14.58 -1.81 -1.80
CA CYS A 28 14.63 -3.16 -1.23
C CYS A 28 13.27 -3.61 -0.68
N GLU A 29 13.03 -4.92 -0.63
CA GLU A 29 11.78 -5.49 -0.13
C GLU A 29 11.46 -5.08 1.31
N LYS A 30 12.48 -4.85 2.15
CA LYS A 30 12.28 -4.36 3.52
C LYS A 30 11.69 -2.96 3.55
N CYS A 31 12.22 -2.04 2.74
CA CYS A 31 11.70 -0.67 2.64
C CYS A 31 10.30 -0.62 2.04
N LYS A 32 10.02 -1.41 1.00
CA LYS A 32 8.66 -1.54 0.44
C LYS A 32 7.68 -2.05 1.49
N SER A 33 8.06 -3.10 2.22
CA SER A 33 7.23 -3.68 3.28
C SER A 33 6.99 -2.69 4.43
N ASP A 34 8.02 -1.94 4.84
CA ASP A 34 7.89 -0.92 5.90
C ASP A 34 6.94 0.22 5.47
N VAL A 35 7.00 0.67 4.21
CA VAL A 35 6.08 1.67 3.65
C VAL A 35 4.65 1.15 3.57
N ALA A 36 4.46 -0.07 3.05
CA ALA A 36 3.14 -0.68 2.96
C ALA A 36 2.52 -0.91 4.34
N ALA A 37 3.32 -1.39 5.31
CA ALA A 37 2.90 -1.56 6.69
C ALA A 37 2.54 -0.22 7.36
N TYR A 38 3.32 0.84 7.10
CA TYR A 38 2.96 2.19 7.54
C TYR A 38 1.59 2.58 6.97
N ALA A 39 1.38 2.43 5.66
CA ALA A 39 0.14 2.85 5.03
C ALA A 39 -1.09 2.08 5.53
N LEU A 40 -1.00 0.75 5.62
CA LEU A 40 -2.09 -0.10 6.11
C LEU A 40 -2.47 0.19 7.56
N ASN A 41 -1.51 0.59 8.40
CA ASN A 41 -1.77 0.99 9.79
C ASN A 41 -2.43 2.38 9.92
N HIS A 42 -2.29 3.24 8.92
CA HIS A 42 -2.87 4.60 8.91
C HIS A 42 -4.16 4.69 8.09
N LEU A 43 -4.47 3.66 7.31
CA LEU A 43 -5.74 3.49 6.62
C LEU A 43 -6.76 2.79 7.52
N ARG A 44 -8.05 3.10 7.33
CA ARG A 44 -9.12 2.30 7.94
C ARG A 44 -9.14 0.93 7.25
N PRO A 45 -8.85 -0.18 7.95
CA PRO A 45 -8.79 -1.49 7.31
C PRO A 45 -10.18 -1.92 6.86
N LYS A 46 -10.24 -2.64 5.75
CA LYS A 46 -11.49 -3.13 5.17
C LYS A 46 -11.36 -4.62 4.88
N TYR A 47 -11.73 -5.42 5.88
CA TYR A 47 -11.63 -6.87 5.82
C TYR A 47 -12.80 -7.49 5.08
N VAL A 48 -12.49 -8.43 4.19
CA VAL A 48 -13.45 -9.23 3.45
C VAL A 48 -13.09 -10.71 3.58
N VAL A 49 -14.09 -11.58 3.47
CA VAL A 49 -13.90 -13.03 3.30
C VAL A 49 -13.87 -13.27 1.80
N SER A 50 -12.71 -13.64 1.26
CA SER A 50 -12.55 -13.66 -0.20
C SER A 50 -11.82 -14.91 -0.70
N ASP A 51 -12.16 -15.24 -1.95
CA ASP A 51 -11.30 -15.92 -2.90
C ASP A 51 -10.62 -14.84 -3.77
N GLU A 52 -9.33 -14.98 -4.07
CA GLU A 52 -8.45 -13.87 -4.53
C GLU A 52 -9.01 -13.04 -5.69
N GLY A 53 -9.71 -13.66 -6.65
CA GLY A 53 -10.32 -12.94 -7.78
C GLY A 53 -11.34 -11.87 -7.37
N HIS A 54 -12.08 -12.07 -6.26
CA HIS A 54 -13.07 -11.10 -5.78
C HIS A 54 -12.43 -9.82 -5.25
N ILE A 55 -11.30 -9.93 -4.53
CA ILE A 55 -10.56 -8.75 -4.01
C ILE A 55 -10.06 -7.88 -5.17
N PHE A 56 -9.50 -8.48 -6.22
CA PHE A 56 -9.00 -7.72 -7.37
C PHE A 56 -10.11 -6.88 -8.02
N THR A 57 -11.31 -7.47 -8.20
CA THR A 57 -12.45 -6.72 -8.75
C THR A 57 -12.88 -5.57 -7.84
N GLU A 58 -12.90 -5.75 -6.52
CA GLU A 58 -13.23 -4.67 -5.58
C GLU A 58 -12.20 -3.53 -5.59
N VAL A 59 -10.91 -3.86 -5.73
CA VAL A 59 -9.83 -2.88 -5.83
C VAL A 59 -9.93 -2.05 -7.10
N GLU A 60 -10.19 -2.68 -8.25
CA GLU A 60 -10.41 -1.96 -9.52
C GLU A 60 -11.62 -1.02 -9.45
N MET A 61 -12.60 -1.33 -8.59
CA MET A 61 -13.79 -0.53 -8.37
C MET A 61 -13.62 0.55 -7.27
N ALA A 62 -12.44 0.70 -6.68
CA ALA A 62 -12.19 1.71 -5.67
C ALA A 62 -12.44 3.12 -6.23
N SER A 63 -13.10 3.98 -5.45
CA SER A 63 -13.36 5.36 -5.88
C SER A 63 -12.06 6.17 -6.02
N ASP A 64 -12.06 7.17 -6.91
CA ASP A 64 -10.91 8.06 -7.11
C ASP A 64 -10.46 8.73 -5.80
N GLN A 65 -11.41 9.07 -4.92
CA GLN A 65 -11.12 9.67 -3.62
C GLN A 65 -10.40 8.69 -2.69
N GLU A 66 -10.79 7.41 -2.71
CA GLU A 66 -10.15 6.37 -1.91
C GLU A 66 -8.73 6.10 -2.43
N ARG A 67 -8.55 6.01 -3.75
CA ARG A 67 -7.23 5.88 -4.37
C ARG A 67 -6.32 7.08 -4.03
N ALA A 68 -6.86 8.30 -4.10
CA ALA A 68 -6.12 9.52 -3.73
C ALA A 68 -5.67 9.49 -2.26
N GLN A 69 -6.51 9.00 -1.36
CA GLN A 69 -6.17 8.84 0.06
C GLN A 69 -5.04 7.82 0.26
N ILE A 70 -5.09 6.67 -0.41
CA ILE A 70 -4.03 5.66 -0.34
C ILE A 70 -2.70 6.25 -0.82
N ILE A 71 -2.70 6.93 -1.98
CA ILE A 71 -1.51 7.58 -2.53
C ILE A 71 -0.91 8.57 -1.53
N ALA A 72 -1.73 9.43 -0.92
CA ALA A 72 -1.25 10.42 0.05
C ALA A 72 -0.52 9.76 1.23
N ILE A 73 -1.11 8.71 1.81
CA ILE A 73 -0.55 8.00 2.95
C ILE A 73 0.72 7.20 2.55
N VAL A 74 0.74 6.59 1.37
CA VAL A 74 1.94 5.91 0.86
C VAL A 74 3.09 6.90 0.69
N LEU A 75 2.83 8.10 0.15
CA LEU A 75 3.85 9.15 0.02
C LEU A 75 4.37 9.63 1.38
N GLU A 76 3.52 9.70 2.40
CA GLU A 76 3.94 9.98 3.79
C GLU A 76 4.84 8.87 4.33
N GLY A 77 4.47 7.60 4.11
CA GLY A 77 5.30 6.45 4.46
C GLY A 77 6.67 6.49 3.78
N ILE A 78 6.71 6.73 2.47
CA ILE A 78 7.97 6.87 1.72
C ILE A 78 8.86 7.93 2.37
N LYS A 79 8.34 9.13 2.67
CA LYS A 79 9.11 10.19 3.32
C LYS A 79 9.70 9.74 4.66
N LEU A 80 8.90 9.07 5.50
CA LEU A 80 9.33 8.64 6.83
C LEU A 80 10.41 7.54 6.77
N ILE A 81 10.18 6.50 5.95
CA ILE A 81 11.11 5.36 5.84
C ILE A 81 12.40 5.79 5.14
N LYS A 82 12.32 6.67 4.14
CA LYS A 82 13.49 7.24 3.45
C LYS A 82 14.44 7.94 4.42
N MET A 83 13.90 8.62 5.44
CA MET A 83 14.70 9.28 6.47
C MET A 83 15.26 8.31 7.52
N ASN A 84 14.65 7.15 7.73
CA ASN A 84 14.99 6.20 8.80
C ASN A 84 14.94 4.74 8.30
N PRO A 85 15.79 4.33 7.35
CA PRO A 85 15.80 2.96 6.86
C PRO A 85 16.25 1.99 7.97
N ARG A 86 15.62 0.81 8.02
CA ARG A 86 15.91 -0.22 9.03
C ARG A 86 16.75 -1.38 8.49
N HIS A 87 17.22 -1.30 7.24
CA HIS A 87 18.04 -2.34 6.59
C HIS A 87 19.52 -2.17 6.90
#